data_AF-A0A259DYV5-F1
#
_entry.id   AF-A0A259DYV5-F1
#
_cell.length_a   1.000
_cell.length_b   1.000
_cell.length_c   1.000
_cell.angle_alpha   90.00
_cell.angle_beta   90.00
_cell.angle_gamma   90.00
#
_symmetry.space_group_name_H-M   'P 1'
#
loop_
_entity.id
_entity.type
_entity.pdbx_description
1 polymer ?
#
loop_
_entity_poly.entity_id
_entity_poly.type
_entity_poly.pdbx_seq_one_letter_code
_entity_poly.pdbx_strand_id
1 'polypeptide(L)' 'MESTHISALQNKHAGLERQIQMEMSRPLPDETLVAQLKRKKLKIKEEITGLH' A
#
# COMPACT_ATOMS: atom_id res chain seq x y z
N MET A 1 14.08 -19.32 0.82
CA MET A 1 13.36 -18.49 1.81
C MET A 1 12.90 -17.15 1.22
N GLU A 2 12.71 -17.03 -0.10
CA GLU A 2 12.24 -15.78 -0.76
C GLU A 2 10.75 -15.51 -0.57
N SER A 3 9.94 -16.56 -0.34
CA SER A 3 8.48 -16.46 -0.19
C SER A 3 8.08 -15.54 0.96
N THR A 4 8.81 -15.55 2.08
CA THR A 4 8.51 -14.73 3.26
C THR A 4 8.65 -13.24 2.99
N HIS A 5 9.63 -12.83 2.16
CA HIS A 5 9.85 -11.43 1.83
C HIS A 5 8.70 -10.87 1.00
N ILE A 6 8.30 -11.61 -0.05
CA ILE A 6 7.16 -11.23 -0.91
C ILE A 6 5.86 -11.24 -0.11
N SER A 7 5.61 -12.25 0.74
CA SER A 7 4.42 -12.29 1.58
C SER A 7 4.35 -11.14 2.59
N ALA A 8 5.48 -10.68 3.12
CA ALA A 8 5.53 -9.52 4.01
C ALA A 8 5.22 -8.22 3.24
N LEU A 9 5.75 -8.06 2.02
CA LEU A 9 5.45 -6.92 1.15
C LEU A 9 3.97 -6.91 0.72
N GLN A 10 3.41 -8.06 0.38
CA GLN A 10 1.99 -8.21 0.04
C GLN A 10 1.08 -7.87 1.23
N ASN A 11 1.43 -8.31 2.44
CA ASN A 11 0.68 -7.93 3.65
C ASN A 11 0.72 -6.42 3.90
N LYS A 12 1.90 -5.78 3.75
CA LYS A 12 2.02 -4.32 3.86
C LYS A 12 1.20 -3.61 2.79
N HIS A 13 1.22 -4.10 1.55
CA HIS A 13 0.42 -3.57 0.45
C HIS A 13 -1.09 -3.63 0.77
N ALA A 14 -1.59 -4.79 1.19
CA ALA A 14 -2.99 -4.98 1.58
C ALA A 14 -3.39 -4.07 2.75
N GLY A 15 -2.49 -3.88 3.74
CA GLY A 15 -2.71 -2.94 4.85
C GLY A 15 -2.81 -1.48 4.41
N LEU A 16 -2.02 -1.05 3.42
CA LEU A 16 -2.09 0.31 2.87
C LEU A 16 -3.37 0.50 2.04
N GLU A 17 -3.79 -0.48 1.25
CA GLU A 17 -5.06 -0.41 0.52
C GLU A 17 -6.26 -0.26 1.45
N ARG A 18 -6.28 -1.03 2.54
CA ARG A 18 -7.35 -0.95 3.52
C ARG A 18 -7.41 0.42 4.19
N GLN A 19 -6.26 1.01 4.51
CA GLN A 19 -6.18 2.38 5.04
C GLN A 19 -6.68 3.42 4.05
N ILE A 20 -6.31 3.31 2.77
CA ILE A 20 -6.81 4.21 1.71
C ILE A 20 -8.33 4.10 1.60
N GLN A 21 -8.87 2.88 1.58
CA GLN A 21 -10.29 2.66 1.44
C GLN A 21 -11.08 3.16 2.67
N MET A 22 -10.54 2.97 3.87
CA MET A 22 -11.14 3.53 5.09
C MET A 22 -11.15 5.05 5.05
N GLU A 23 -10.04 5.69 4.67
CA GLU A 23 -9.96 7.16 4.59
C GLU A 23 -10.88 7.73 3.51
N MET A 24 -10.93 7.10 2.33
CA MET A 24 -11.85 7.49 1.25
C MET A 24 -13.33 7.28 1.58
N SER A 25 -13.64 6.34 2.47
CA SER A 25 -15.01 6.09 2.90
C SER A 25 -15.49 7.12 3.94
N ARG A 26 -14.62 8.00 4.45
CA ARG A 26 -15.01 9.04 5.39
C ARG A 26 -15.70 10.20 4.65
N PRO A 27 -16.66 10.87 5.28
CA PRO A 27 -17.36 12.01 4.69
C PRO A 27 -16.45 13.21 4.39
N LEU A 28 -15.31 13.33 5.10
CA LEU A 28 -14.22 14.25 4.76
C LEU A 28 -12.92 13.45 4.67
N PRO A 29 -12.55 12.96 3.48
CA PRO A 29 -11.30 12.23 3.29
C PRO A 29 -10.11 13.20 3.35
N ASP A 30 -9.05 12.82 4.07
CA ASP A 30 -7.79 13.54 4.00
C ASP A 30 -7.05 13.17 2.71
N GLU A 31 -7.19 14.01 1.69
CA GLU A 31 -6.58 13.80 0.37
C GLU A 31 -5.06 13.73 0.44
N THR A 32 -4.44 14.46 1.37
CA THR A 32 -2.99 14.47 1.59
C THR A 32 -2.52 13.11 2.11
N LEU A 33 -3.25 12.56 3.10
CA LEU A 33 -2.98 11.25 3.66
C LEU A 33 -3.23 10.15 2.62
N VAL A 34 -4.33 10.23 1.88
CA VAL A 34 -4.64 9.29 0.78
C VAL A 34 -3.54 9.31 -0.28
N ALA A 35 -3.07 10.48 -0.69
CA ALA A 35 -1.98 10.60 -1.66
C ALA A 35 -0.66 10.00 -1.13
N GLN A 36 -0.33 10.23 0.14
CA GLN A 36 0.83 9.62 0.78
C GLN A 36 0.73 8.09 0.86
N LEU A 37 -0.44 7.56 1.23
CA LEU A 37 -0.70 6.12 1.30
C LEU A 37 -0.61 5.48 -0.10
N LYS A 38 -1.16 6.12 -1.13
CA LYS A 38 -1.04 5.67 -2.53
C LYS A 38 0.42 5.64 -3.00
N ARG A 39 1.23 6.65 -2.66
CA ARG A 39 2.67 6.66 -2.96
C ARG A 39 3.42 5.53 -2.26
N LYS A 40 3.11 5.27 -0.98
CA LYS A 40 3.68 4.12 -0.24
C LYS A 40 3.29 2.79 -0.89
N LYS A 41 2.02 2.65 -1.30
CA LYS A 41 1.52 1.46 -2.01
C LYS A 41 2.26 1.25 -3.34
N LEU A 42 2.48 2.33 -4.11
CA LEU A 42 3.22 2.28 -5.37
C LEU A 42 4.66 1.79 -5.14
N LYS A 43 5.37 2.35 -4.17
CA LYS A 43 6.74 1.90 -3.84
C LYS A 43 6.79 0.41 -3.49
N ILE A 44 5.86 -0.08 -2.65
CA ILE A 44 5.82 -1.52 -2.30
C ILE A 44 5.49 -2.37 -3.52
N LYS A 45 4.58 -1.91 -4.39
CA LYS A 45 4.30 -2.59 -5.64
C LYS A 45 5.56 -2.67 -6.51
N GLU A 46 6.31 -1.58 -6.62
CA GLU A 46 7.59 -1.52 -7.32
C GLU A 46 8.66 -2.40 -6.68
N GLU A 47 8.70 -2.56 -5.35
CA GLU A 47 9.61 -3.53 -4.72
C GLU A 47 9.21 -4.99 -4.97
N ILE A 48 7.91 -5.27 -5.11
CA ILE A 48 7.39 -6.60 -5.48
C ILE A 48 7.65 -6.90 -6.97
N THR A 49 7.46 -5.92 -7.86
CA THR A 49 7.60 -6.10 -9.32
C THR A 49 8.98 -5.77 -9.86
N GLY A 50 9.79 -5.03 -9.10
CA GLY A 50 11.11 -4.51 -9.48
C GLY A 50 12.24 -5.53 -9.36
N LEU A 51 11.91 -6.78 -9.12
CA LEU A 51 12.73 -7.91 -9.54
C LEU A 51 12.42 -8.19 -11.02
N HIS A 52 12.97 -7.36 -11.91
CA HIS A 52 13.10 -7.68 -13.34
C HIS A 52 14.48 -7.27 -13.83
#